data_AF-A0A7C8D4Z2-F1
#
_entry.id   AF-A0A7C8D4Z2-F1
#
_cell.length_a   1.000
_cell.length_b   1.000
_cell.length_c   1.000
_cell.angle_alpha   90.00
_cell.angle_beta   90.00
_cell.angle_gamma   90.00
#
_symmetry.space_group_name_H-M   'P 1'
#
loop_
_entity.id
_entity.type
_entity.pdbx_description
1 polymer ?
#
loop_
_entity_poly.entity_id
_entity_poly.type
_entity_poly.pdbx_seq_one_letter_code
_entity_poly.pdbx_strand_id
1 'polypeptide(L)'
;ACQSGDFNPSILDGLTTQGLAIDKTNWALAIDEPPFEAYVTTTGITFTFGGLRINERGETQDLSDRSIPGLYAAGELVGGLFVENYPGGSGLTAGTVFGKLAGENAAVYAVSNAA
;
A
#
# COMPACT_ATOMS: atom_id res chain seq x y z
N ALA A 1 12.07 -28.10 -14.05
CA ALA A 1 11.03 -27.85 -13.03
C ALA A 1 9.94 -26.93 -13.59
N CYS A 2 10.28 -25.76 -14.15
CA CYS A 2 9.31 -24.90 -14.84
C CYS A 2 8.69 -25.61 -16.06
N GLN A 3 7.39 -25.43 -16.25
CA GLN A 3 6.64 -25.96 -17.41
C GLN A 3 6.60 -24.93 -18.54
N SER A 4 6.49 -25.39 -19.79
CA SER A 4 6.31 -24.50 -20.94
C SER A 4 4.90 -23.92 -21.00
N GLY A 5 4.77 -22.66 -21.41
CA GLY A 5 3.49 -22.02 -21.71
C GLY A 5 3.60 -20.51 -21.82
N ASP A 6 2.46 -19.84 -22.01
CA ASP A 6 2.40 -18.41 -22.24
C ASP A 6 2.43 -17.62 -20.91
N PHE A 7 3.48 -16.85 -20.72
CA PHE A 7 3.65 -16.02 -19.52
C PHE A 7 2.73 -14.81 -19.56
N ASN A 8 1.99 -14.59 -18.47
CA ASN A 8 1.20 -13.38 -18.29
C ASN A 8 1.30 -12.88 -16.85
N PRO A 9 2.04 -11.78 -16.59
CA PRO A 9 2.24 -11.28 -15.23
C PRO A 9 0.99 -10.63 -14.63
N SER A 10 -0.02 -10.34 -15.46
CA SER A 10 -1.20 -9.59 -15.05
C SER A 10 -2.33 -10.46 -14.52
N ILE A 11 -2.22 -11.79 -14.65
CA ILE A 11 -3.22 -12.77 -14.19
C ILE A 11 -2.52 -13.97 -13.56
N LEU A 12 -3.26 -14.78 -12.81
CA LEU A 12 -2.80 -16.11 -12.43
C LEU A 12 -2.74 -17.00 -13.68
N ASP A 13 -1.56 -17.10 -14.27
CA ASP A 13 -1.32 -17.72 -15.59
C ASP A 13 -1.23 -19.26 -15.55
N GLY A 14 -1.20 -19.86 -14.37
CA GLY A 14 -1.07 -21.31 -14.19
C GLY A 14 0.29 -21.88 -14.60
N LEU A 15 1.28 -21.04 -14.95
CA LEU A 15 2.63 -21.51 -15.23
C LEU A 15 3.31 -21.95 -13.93
N THR A 16 3.48 -23.27 -13.80
CA THR A 16 3.90 -23.91 -12.55
C THR A 16 5.33 -24.44 -12.62
N THR A 17 5.92 -24.67 -11.45
CA THR A 17 7.01 -25.66 -11.33
C THR A 17 6.44 -27.02 -10.96
N GLN A 18 7.16 -28.08 -11.27
CA GLN A 18 6.85 -29.43 -10.82
C GLN A 18 8.10 -30.13 -10.30
N GLY A 19 7.90 -30.97 -9.28
CA GLY A 19 8.95 -31.84 -8.74
C GLY A 19 9.88 -31.14 -7.74
N LEU A 20 9.51 -29.95 -7.25
CA LEU A 20 10.21 -29.26 -6.16
C LEU A 20 9.57 -29.59 -4.80
N ALA A 21 10.27 -29.29 -3.71
CA ALA A 21 9.72 -29.44 -2.37
C ALA A 21 8.49 -28.54 -2.13
N ILE A 22 8.49 -27.36 -2.75
CA ILE A 22 7.33 -26.45 -2.84
C ILE A 22 7.28 -25.98 -4.28
N ASP A 23 6.21 -26.34 -4.98
CA ASP A 23 5.99 -25.90 -6.34
C ASP A 23 5.39 -24.49 -6.39
N LYS A 24 5.94 -23.66 -7.27
CA LYS A 24 5.35 -22.36 -7.63
C LYS A 24 4.13 -22.63 -8.50
N THR A 25 3.00 -22.00 -8.17
CA THR A 25 1.71 -22.29 -8.80
C THR A 25 1.35 -21.37 -9.98
N ASN A 26 2.09 -20.27 -10.17
CA ASN A 26 1.90 -19.29 -11.25
C ASN A 26 3.22 -18.56 -11.54
N TRP A 27 3.38 -18.00 -12.73
CA TRP A 27 4.51 -17.17 -13.16
C TRP A 27 5.88 -17.85 -13.08
N ALA A 28 5.93 -19.18 -13.21
CA ALA A 28 7.19 -19.92 -13.17
C ALA A 28 7.96 -19.74 -14.48
N LEU A 29 8.95 -18.85 -14.47
CA LEU A 29 9.89 -18.66 -15.59
C LEU A 29 11.20 -19.39 -15.30
N ALA A 30 11.78 -20.00 -16.33
CA ALA A 30 13.15 -20.52 -16.24
C ALA A 30 14.15 -19.36 -16.24
N ILE A 31 15.23 -19.51 -15.46
CA ILE A 31 16.38 -18.60 -15.45
C ILE A 31 17.54 -19.38 -16.06
N ASP A 32 17.64 -19.40 -17.39
CA ASP A 32 18.55 -20.24 -18.17
C ASP A 32 19.44 -19.46 -19.15
N GLU A 33 19.21 -18.16 -19.29
CA GLU A 33 20.04 -17.27 -20.12
C GLU A 33 21.00 -16.41 -19.26
N PRO A 34 22.32 -16.46 -19.51
CA PRO A 34 23.29 -15.61 -18.82
C PRO A 34 23.29 -14.16 -19.36
N PRO A 35 23.85 -13.19 -18.62
CA PRO A 35 24.54 -13.31 -17.33
C PRO A 35 23.58 -13.44 -16.15
N PHE A 36 23.93 -14.30 -15.19
CA PHE A 36 23.18 -14.45 -13.96
C PHE A 36 23.59 -13.42 -12.92
N GLU A 37 22.61 -12.84 -12.23
CA GLU A 37 22.81 -11.86 -11.17
C GLU A 37 22.22 -12.37 -9.84
N ALA A 38 22.84 -11.94 -8.74
CA ALA A 38 22.37 -12.25 -7.40
C ALA A 38 22.52 -11.02 -6.49
N TYR A 39 21.51 -10.79 -5.66
CA TYR A 39 21.44 -9.67 -4.73
C TYR A 39 21.24 -10.21 -3.32
N VAL A 40 22.03 -9.70 -2.36
CA VAL A 40 21.81 -10.00 -0.94
C VAL A 40 20.65 -9.14 -0.47
N THR A 41 19.60 -9.78 0.05
CA THR A 41 18.43 -9.11 0.61
C THR A 41 18.25 -9.47 2.08
N THR A 42 17.69 -8.53 2.83
CA THR A 42 17.27 -8.72 4.22
C THR A 42 15.94 -8.02 4.43
N THR A 43 15.22 -8.39 5.47
CA THR A 43 14.01 -7.67 5.87
C THR A 43 14.36 -6.28 6.39
N GLY A 44 13.45 -5.35 6.16
CA GLY A 44 13.49 -3.99 6.68
C GLY A 44 12.07 -3.53 7.02
N ILE A 45 11.97 -2.54 7.91
CA ILE A 45 10.69 -1.90 8.21
C ILE A 45 10.24 -1.14 6.96
N THR A 46 9.06 -1.48 6.43
CA THR A 46 8.53 -0.82 5.22
C THR A 46 7.80 0.47 5.58
N PHE A 47 6.82 0.42 6.48
CA PHE A 47 6.07 1.56 7.02
C PHE A 47 5.23 1.14 8.24
N THR A 48 4.63 2.09 8.94
CA THR A 48 3.77 1.82 10.11
C THR A 48 2.28 1.84 9.77
N PHE A 49 1.50 0.90 10.31
CA PHE A 49 0.04 0.86 10.13
C PHE A 49 -0.72 1.75 11.10
N GLY A 50 -0.10 2.09 12.22
CA GLY A 50 -0.63 3.04 13.19
C GLY A 50 -0.49 4.48 12.68
N GLY A 51 -1.14 5.42 13.37
CA GLY A 51 -1.10 6.82 13.02
C GLY A 51 -2.22 7.61 13.70
N LEU A 52 -2.40 8.84 13.25
CA LEU A 52 -3.46 9.73 13.67
C LEU A 52 -4.83 9.19 13.22
N ARG A 53 -5.81 9.27 14.11
CA ARG A 53 -7.20 9.02 13.75
C ARG A 53 -7.74 10.21 12.97
N ILE A 54 -8.37 9.94 11.83
CA ILE A 54 -9.12 10.94 11.05
C ILE A 54 -10.58 10.52 10.93
N ASN A 55 -11.46 11.48 10.66
CA ASN A 55 -12.83 11.20 10.22
C ASN A 55 -12.92 11.16 8.68
N GLU A 56 -14.14 10.99 8.15
CA GLU A 56 -14.43 10.93 6.72
C GLU A 56 -14.14 12.23 5.94
N ARG A 57 -13.72 13.31 6.61
CA ARG A 57 -13.27 14.58 6.01
C ARG A 57 -11.75 14.79 6.10
N GLY A 58 -11.01 13.82 6.64
CA GLY A 58 -9.57 13.95 6.87
C GLY A 58 -9.19 14.80 8.09
N GLU A 59 -10.16 15.17 8.93
CA GLU A 59 -9.91 15.98 10.13
C GLU A 59 -9.30 15.10 11.22
N THR A 60 -8.20 15.54 11.82
CA THR A 60 -7.55 14.82 12.92
C THR A 60 -8.43 14.86 14.16
N GLN A 61 -8.57 13.72 14.83
CA GLN A 61 -9.40 13.57 16.02
C GLN A 61 -8.56 13.70 17.31
N ASP A 62 -9.11 14.35 18.33
CA ASP A 62 -8.56 14.34 19.68
C ASP A 62 -8.86 13.01 20.41
N LEU A 63 -8.43 12.90 21.67
CA LEU A 63 -8.64 11.70 22.49
C LEU A 63 -10.12 11.43 22.85
N SER A 64 -11.03 12.35 22.53
CA SER A 64 -12.48 12.23 22.74
C SER A 64 -13.24 12.10 21.41
N ASP A 65 -12.54 11.76 20.33
CA ASP A 65 -13.10 11.61 18.98
C ASP A 65 -13.76 12.88 18.44
N ARG A 66 -13.21 14.04 18.82
CA ARG A 66 -13.64 15.34 18.29
C ARG A 66 -12.62 15.84 17.29
N SER A 67 -13.10 16.37 16.18
CA SER A 67 -12.23 17.03 15.19
C SER A 67 -11.50 18.21 15.82
N ILE A 68 -10.18 18.26 15.61
CA ILE A 68 -9.33 19.39 15.97
C ILE A 68 -9.45 20.44 14.85
N PRO A 69 -10.01 21.64 15.11
CA PRO A 69 -10.26 22.63 14.06
C PRO A 69 -8.98 23.04 13.31
N GLY A 70 -9.02 22.97 11.98
CA GLY A 70 -7.90 23.34 11.12
C GLY A 70 -6.78 22.30 11.02
N LEU A 71 -6.87 21.15 11.69
CA LEU A 71 -5.85 20.09 11.63
C LEU A 71 -6.33 18.89 10.81
N TYR A 72 -5.59 18.59 9.75
CA TYR A 72 -5.88 17.50 8.81
C TYR A 72 -4.66 16.59 8.68
N ALA A 73 -4.90 15.30 8.41
CA ALA A 73 -3.85 14.32 8.18
C ALA A 73 -4.18 13.42 6.98
N ALA A 74 -3.14 12.93 6.31
CA ALA A 74 -3.24 12.07 5.14
C ALA A 74 -2.00 11.18 5.00
N GLY A 75 -2.08 10.17 4.14
CA GLY A 75 -0.97 9.26 3.84
C GLY A 75 -0.62 8.37 5.04
N GLU A 76 0.67 8.05 5.18
CA GLU A 76 1.18 7.14 6.21
C GLU A 76 1.00 7.69 7.65
N LEU A 77 0.76 9.00 7.81
CA LEU A 77 0.41 9.57 9.11
C LEU A 77 -0.97 9.11 9.62
N VAL A 78 -1.83 8.55 8.77
CA VAL A 78 -3.17 8.11 9.13
C VAL A 78 -3.13 6.66 9.60
N GLY A 79 -3.68 6.43 10.80
CA GLY A 79 -3.82 5.09 11.37
C GLY A 79 -5.17 4.44 11.09
N GLY A 80 -5.24 3.12 11.28
CA GLY A 80 -6.50 2.37 11.26
C GLY A 80 -6.95 1.87 9.89
N LEU A 81 -6.14 2.08 8.84
CA LEU A 81 -6.38 1.53 7.50
C LEU A 81 -5.94 0.06 7.37
N PHE A 82 -4.91 -0.33 8.11
CA PHE A 82 -4.30 -1.66 8.09
C PHE A 82 -4.13 -2.16 9.53
N VAL A 83 -4.25 -3.48 9.76
CA VAL A 83 -4.17 -4.08 11.10
C VAL A 83 -3.20 -5.26 11.13
N GLU A 84 -3.35 -6.23 10.22
CA GLU A 84 -2.51 -7.44 10.19
C GLU A 84 -1.55 -7.44 8.99
N ASN A 85 -2.02 -6.97 7.84
CA ASN A 85 -1.23 -6.86 6.63
C ASN A 85 -1.77 -5.71 5.77
N TYR A 86 -1.02 -5.32 4.75
CA TYR A 86 -1.45 -4.36 3.75
C TYR A 86 -1.42 -5.01 2.37
N PRO A 87 -2.44 -4.76 1.52
CA PRO A 87 -2.36 -5.12 0.12
C PRO A 87 -1.23 -4.33 -0.57
N GLY A 88 -0.36 -5.00 -1.31
CA GLY A 88 0.70 -4.33 -2.07
C GLY A 88 0.16 -3.19 -2.93
N GLY A 89 0.81 -2.03 -2.90
CA GLY A 89 0.39 -0.82 -3.63
C GLY A 89 -0.69 0.03 -2.95
N SER A 90 -1.41 -0.50 -1.95
CA SER A 90 -2.49 0.25 -1.27
C SER A 90 -2.04 1.51 -0.55
N GLY A 91 -0.77 1.60 -0.12
CA GLY A 91 -0.21 2.81 0.51
C GLY A 91 -0.19 4.03 -0.43
N LEU A 92 0.11 3.84 -1.72
CA LEU A 92 0.07 4.92 -2.72
C LEU A 92 -1.37 5.37 -2.99
N THR A 93 -2.30 4.41 -3.05
CA THR A 93 -3.74 4.70 -3.16
C THR A 93 -4.23 5.48 -1.94
N ALA A 94 -3.86 5.06 -0.73
CA ALA A 94 -4.21 5.76 0.50
C ALA A 94 -3.68 7.19 0.51
N GLY A 95 -2.41 7.39 0.17
CA GLY A 95 -1.82 8.73 0.05
C GLY A 95 -2.57 9.63 -0.93
N THR A 96 -2.96 9.10 -2.09
CA THR A 96 -3.68 9.86 -3.12
C THR A 96 -5.10 10.23 -2.68
N VAL A 97 -5.87 9.26 -2.19
CA VAL A 97 -7.28 9.44 -1.83
C VAL A 97 -7.41 10.32 -0.58
N PHE A 98 -6.72 9.99 0.51
CA PHE A 98 -6.79 10.77 1.74
C PHE A 98 -6.07 12.12 1.60
N GLY A 99 -5.02 12.21 0.77
CA GLY A 99 -4.38 13.48 0.44
C GLY A 99 -5.32 14.46 -0.25
N LYS A 100 -6.06 14.00 -1.26
CA LYS A 100 -7.09 14.80 -1.92
C LYS A 100 -8.18 15.24 -0.94
N LEU A 101 -8.73 14.30 -0.17
CA LEU A 101 -9.78 14.56 0.81
C LEU A 101 -9.37 15.59 1.86
N ALA A 102 -8.21 15.40 2.48
CA ALA A 102 -7.68 16.31 3.49
C ALA A 102 -7.41 17.69 2.91
N GLY A 103 -6.81 17.77 1.71
CA GLY A 103 -6.52 19.03 1.04
C GLY A 103 -7.77 19.82 0.67
N GLU A 104 -8.79 19.17 0.10
CA GLU A 104 -10.05 19.82 -0.26
C GLU A 104 -10.77 20.38 0.98
N ASN A 105 -10.86 19.61 2.06
CA ASN A 105 -11.51 20.08 3.30
C ASN A 105 -10.70 21.16 4.01
N ALA A 106 -9.37 21.06 4.02
CA ALA A 106 -8.50 22.10 4.58
C ALA A 106 -8.66 23.43 3.83
N ALA A 107 -8.77 23.39 2.50
CA ALA A 107 -9.00 24.59 1.68
C ALA A 107 -10.37 25.23 1.99
N VAL A 108 -11.44 24.43 2.10
CA VAL A 108 -12.76 24.93 2.51
C VAL A 108 -12.69 25.59 3.89
N TYR A 109 -12.07 24.93 4.87
CA TYR A 109 -11.90 25.50 6.22
C TYR A 109 -11.16 26.83 6.20
N ALA A 110 -10.07 26.93 5.43
CA ALA A 110 -9.29 28.16 5.33
C ALA A 110 -10.11 29.33 4.76
N VAL A 111 -10.90 29.09 3.71
CA VAL A 111 -11.76 30.13 3.11
C VAL A 111 -12.87 30.55 4.06
N SER A 112 -13.51 29.60 4.74
CA SER A 112 -14.61 29.91 5.67
C SER A 112 -14.18 30.67 6.92
N ASN A 113 -12.92 30.57 7.33
CA ASN A 113 -12.38 31.24 8.52
C ASN A 113 -11.51 32.48 8.20
N ALA A 114 -11.37 32.85 6.92
CA ALA A 114 -10.69 34.07 6.50
C ALA A 114 -11.62 35.30 6.47
N ALA A 115 -12.92 35.11 6.69
CA ALA A 115 -13.96 36.14 6.77
C ALA A 115 -14.30 36.46 8.24
#